data_AF-A0A4Z0WBQ8-F1
#
_entry.id   AF-A0A4Z0WBQ8-F1
#
_cell.length_a   1.000
_cell.length_b   1.000
_cell.length_c   1.000
_cell.angle_alpha   90.00
_cell.angle_beta   90.00
_cell.angle_gamma   90.00
#
_symmetry.space_group_name_H-M   'P 1'
#
loop_
_entity.id
_entity.type
_entity.pdbx_description
1 polymer ?
#
loop_
_entity_poly.entity_id
_entity_poly.type
_entity_poly.pdbx_seq_one_letter_code
_entity_poly.pdbx_strand_id
1 'polypeptide(L)' 'MWGALDGAILLVAGGWTWLFAFGKIRFTRDPERMLAFRRRYGVTLSILGILLMLFGLVRLALFVLAGAEPA' A
#
# COMPACT_ATOMS: atom_id res chain seq x y z
N MET A 1 -8.85 8.75 -17.13
CA MET A 1 -9.15 9.25 -15.76
C MET A 1 -9.21 8.12 -14.73
N TRP A 2 -9.90 7.01 -14.97
CA TRP A 2 -9.99 5.89 -14.01
C TRP A 2 -8.67 5.16 -13.69
N GLY A 3 -7.78 4.98 -14.68
CA GLY A 3 -6.50 4.28 -14.46
C GLY A 3 -5.53 4.99 -13.50
N ALA A 4 -5.55 6.33 -13.47
CA ALA A 4 -4.74 7.10 -12.51
C ALA A 4 -5.30 7.00 -11.08
N LEU A 5 -6.63 6.98 -10.94
CA LEU A 5 -7.30 6.77 -9.65
C LEU A 5 -6.97 5.39 -9.08
N ASP A 6 -7.01 4.33 -9.89
CA ASP A 6 -6.66 2.97 -9.46
C ASP A 6 -5.22 2.91 -8.92
N GLY A 7 -4.26 3.50 -9.64
CA GLY A 7 -2.87 3.51 -9.20
C GLY A 7 -2.65 4.35 -7.93
N ALA A 8 -3.33 5.50 -7.81
CA ALA A 8 -3.28 6.33 -6.61
C ALA A 8 -3.87 5.63 -5.38
N ILE A 9 -4.99 4.91 -5.54
CA ILE A 9 -5.61 4.12 -4.46
C ILE A 9 -4.64 3.05 -3.96
N LEU A 10 -3.92 2.38 -4.86
CA LEU A 10 -2.93 1.37 -4.50
C LEU A 10 -1.74 1.95 -3.72
N LEU A 11 -1.28 3.16 -4.08
CA LEU A 11 -0.26 3.86 -3.32
C LEU A 11 -0.72 4.19 -1.89
N VAL A 12 -1.94 4.72 -1.75
CA VAL A 12 -2.52 5.08 -0.45
C VAL A 12 -2.75 3.82 0.40
N ALA A 13 -3.34 2.78 -0.19
CA ALA A 13 -3.59 1.51 0.50
C ALA A 13 -2.29 0.85 0.95
N GLY A 14 -1.29 0.78 0.06
CA GLY A 14 0.01 0.20 0.40
C GLY A 14 0.72 0.97 1.51
N GLY A 15 0.71 2.30 1.47
CA GLY A 15 1.26 3.15 2.53
C GLY A 15 0.56 2.93 3.87
N TRP A 16 -0.77 2.84 3.87
CA TRP A 16 -1.54 2.54 5.07
C TRP A 16 -1.20 1.16 5.64
N THR A 17 -1.12 0.12 4.80
CA THR A 17 -0.74 -1.24 5.20
C THR A 17 0.66 -1.27 5.80
N TRP A 18 1.61 -0.51 5.22
CA TRP A 18 2.96 -0.41 5.73
C TRP A 18 3.02 0.28 7.10
N LEU A 19 2.30 1.41 7.28
CA LEU A 19 2.19 2.10 8.57
C LEU A 19 1.54 1.23 9.65
N PHE A 20 0.54 0.44 9.26
CA PHE A 20 -0.09 -0.56 10.13
C PHE A 20 0.88 -1.66 10.51
N ALA A 21 1.71 -2.15 9.59
CA ALA A 21 2.75 -3.14 9.87
C ALA A 21 3.81 -2.63 10.87
N PHE A 22 4.08 -1.32 10.93
CA PHE A 22 5.19 -0.74 11.71
C PHE A 22 4.88 -0.18 13.10
N GLY A 23 3.63 0.14 13.42
CA GLY A 23 3.31 0.59 14.80
C GLY A 23 2.36 1.75 14.86
N LYS A 24 2.27 2.45 13.74
CA LYS A 24 1.74 3.80 13.67
C LYS A 24 0.22 3.80 13.66
N ILE A 25 -0.39 2.70 13.23
CA ILE A 25 -1.85 2.51 13.21
C ILE A 25 -2.19 1.30 14.09
N ARG A 26 -3.22 1.46 14.93
CA ARG A 26 -3.68 0.45 15.88
C ARG A 26 -5.18 0.22 15.70
N PHE A 27 -5.59 -1.03 15.54
CA PHE A 27 -7.01 -1.43 15.49
C PHE A 27 -7.58 -1.81 16.86
N THR A 28 -6.72 -2.02 17.86
CA THR A 28 -7.10 -2.31 19.25
C THR A 28 -6.26 -1.49 20.22
N ARG A 29 -6.84 -1.15 21.38
CA ARG A 29 -6.15 -0.49 22.50
C ARG A 29 -5.28 -1.46 23.32
N ASP A 30 -5.53 -2.76 23.18
CA ASP A 30 -4.80 -3.81 23.88
C ASP A 30 -3.38 -3.99 23.26
N PRO A 31 -2.31 -3.68 24.00
CA PRO A 31 -0.94 -3.75 23.49
C PRO A 31 -0.47 -5.19 23.24
N GLU A 32 -0.95 -6.18 23.98
CA GLU A 32 -0.52 -7.57 23.81
C GLU A 32 -1.09 -8.16 22.53
N ARG A 33 -2.39 -7.94 22.27
CA ARG A 33 -3.02 -8.34 21.01
C ARG A 33 -2.36 -7.68 19.80
N MET A 34 -1.99 -6.40 19.93
CA MET A 34 -1.26 -5.69 18.88
C MET A 34 0.11 -6.31 18.61
N LEU A 35 0.86 -6.65 19.67
CA LEU A 35 2.18 -7.26 19.56
C LEU A 35 2.11 -8.67 18.95
N ALA A 36 1.16 -9.50 19.40
CA ALA A 36 0.93 -10.84 18.87
C ALA A 36 0.57 -10.81 17.39
N PHE A 37 -0.30 -9.88 16.99
CA PHE A 37 -0.66 -9.66 15.59
C PHE A 37 0.55 -9.25 14.75
N ARG A 38 1.37 -8.31 15.25
CA ARG A 38 2.60 -7.86 14.57
C ARG A 38 3.63 -8.95 14.40
N ARG A 39 3.83 -9.79 15.42
CA ARG A 39 4.75 -10.94 15.30
C ARG A 39 4.28 -11.94 14.24
N ARG A 40 2.97 -12.12 14.11
CA ARG A 40 2.38 -13.07 13.16
C ARG A 40 2.31 -12.55 11.73
N TYR A 41 1.97 -11.27 11.53
CA TYR A 41 1.65 -10.71 10.21
C TYR A 41 2.47 -9.48 9.83
N GLY A 42 3.32 -8.96 10.72
CA GLY A 42 4.05 -7.71 10.48
C GLY A 42 4.91 -7.76 9.23
N VAL A 43 5.72 -8.81 9.07
CA VAL A 43 6.56 -9.00 7.86
C VAL A 43 5.69 -9.11 6.61
N THR A 44 4.64 -9.93 6.65
CA THR A 44 3.72 -10.11 5.52
C THR A 44 3.05 -8.80 5.12
N LEU A 45 2.60 -8.00 6.08
CA LEU A 45 1.97 -6.70 5.83
C LEU A 45 2.97 -5.66 5.32
N SER A 46 4.22 -5.66 5.82
CA SER A 46 5.27 -4.80 5.28
C SER A 46 5.56 -5.11 3.83
N ILE A 47 5.67 -6.40 3.47
CA ILE A 47 5.89 -6.84 2.08
C ILE A 47 4.68 -6.47 1.22
N LEU A 48 3.46 -6.76 1.70
CA LEU A 48 2.23 -6.43 0.98
C LEU A 48 2.10 -4.93 0.73
N GLY A 49 2.38 -4.10 1.73
CA GLY A 49 2.35 -2.65 1.58
C GLY A 49 3.30 -2.13 0.51
N ILE A 50 4.53 -2.66 0.48
CA ILE A 50 5.53 -2.32 -0.55
C ILE A 50 5.06 -2.79 -1.93
N LEU A 51 4.53 -4.02 -2.04
CA LEU A 51 4.03 -4.55 -3.31
C LEU A 51 2.87 -3.71 -3.87
N LEU A 52 1.92 -3.33 -3.02
CA LEU A 52 0.80 -2.46 -3.41
C LEU A 52 1.31 -1.10 -3.90
N MET A 53 2.29 -0.50 -3.21
CA MET A 53 2.89 0.75 -3.64
C MET A 53 3.62 0.61 -4.98
N LEU A 54 4.44 -0.42 -5.16
CA LEU A 54 5.14 -0.67 -6.43
C LEU A 54 4.15 -0.89 -7.58
N PHE A 55 3.12 -1.69 -7.35
CA PHE A 55 2.09 -1.96 -8.35
C PHE A 55 1.30 -0.70 -8.71
N GLY A 56 0.93 0.12 -7.71
CA GLY A 56 0.29 1.41 -7.93
C GLY A 56 1.16 2.37 -8.75
N LEU A 57 2.45 2.42 -8.45
CA LEU A 57 3.42 3.26 -9.15
C LEU A 57 3.63 2.82 -10.61
N VAL A 58 3.73 1.50 -10.86
CA VAL A 58 3.78 0.94 -12.22
C VAL A 58 2.51 1.28 -12.99
N ARG A 59 1.33 1.16 -12.36
CA ARG A 59 0.05 1.45 -13.03
C ARG A 59 -0.10 2.93 -13.38
N LEU A 60 0.36 3.82 -12.49
CA LEU A 60 0.44 5.25 -12.78
C LEU A 60 1.43 5.53 -13.92
N ALA A 61 2.61 4.94 -13.89
CA ALA A 61 3.62 5.11 -14.95
C ALA A 61 3.08 4.65 -16.31
N LEU A 62 2.44 3.48 -16.38
CA LEU A 62 1.81 2.99 -17.60
C LEU A 62 0.69 3.91 -18.09
N PHE A 63 -0.15 4.44 -17.19
CA PHE A 63 -1.19 5.39 -17.55
C PHE A 63 -0.60 6.68 -18.14
N VAL A 64 0.48 7.20 -17.54
CA VAL A 64 1.16 8.41 -18.03
C VAL A 64 1.82 8.15 -19.38
N LEU A 65 2.54 7.03 -19.54
CA LEU A 65 3.21 6.68 -20.80
C LEU A 65 2.21 6.39 -21.93
N ALA A 66 1.11 5.70 -21.64
CA ALA A 66 0.04 5.46 -22.61
C ALA A 66 -0.74 6.73 -22.98
N GLY A 67 -0.78 7.72 -22.09
CA GLY A 67 -1.32 9.06 -22.39
C GLY A 67 -0.35 9.99 -23.10
N ALA A 68 0.93 9.58 -23.27
CA ALA A 68 1.99 10.39 -23.85
C ALA A 68 2.28 10.05 -25.33
N GLU A 69 1.56 9.10 -25.95
CA GLU A 69 1.62 8.91 -27.41
C GLU A 69 0.95 10.09 -28.13
N PRO A 70 1.70 10.91 -28.90
CA PRO A 70 1.08 11.92 -29.74
C PRO A 70 0.37 11.23 -30.91
N ALA A 71 -0.91 11.57 -31.10
CA ALA A 71 -1.67 11.28 -32.31
C ALA A 71 -1.04 11.96 -33.55
#